data_AF-A0A257U804-F1
#
_entry.id   AF-A0A257U804-F1
#
_cell.length_a   1.000
_cell.length_b   1.000
_cell.length_c   1.000
_cell.angle_alpha   90.00
_cell.angle_beta   90.00
_cell.angle_gamma   90.00
#
_symmetry.space_group_name_H-M   'P 1'
#
loop_
_entity.id
_entity.type
_entity.pdbx_description
1 polymer ?
#
loop_
_entity_poly.entity_id
_entity_poly.type
_entity_poly.pdbx_seq_one_letter_code
_entity_poly.pdbx_strand_id
1 'polypeptide(L)'
;MNAIKAVWTHGQIVPAEPVDWPEGSELVVEPIAHNGANVGLTDEQWRDDPDSIAAWIAAVEQIEPLIWADGEEEEQEHYRANHRQLNIDAVRMQMERLSDGDTP
;
A
#
# COMPACT_ATOMS: atom_id res chain seq x y z
N MET A 1 -19.97 10.27 20.44
CA MET A 1 -20.15 11.11 19.25
C MET A 1 -19.78 10.23 18.07
N ASN A 2 -20.76 9.75 17.30
CA ASN A 2 -20.51 8.85 16.17
C ASN A 2 -20.55 9.69 14.90
N ALA A 3 -19.39 9.91 14.28
CA ALA A 3 -19.30 10.61 13.00
C ALA A 3 -19.78 9.69 11.87
N ILE A 4 -20.69 10.17 11.02
CA ILE A 4 -21.08 9.47 9.80
C ILE A 4 -20.06 9.77 8.72
N LYS A 5 -19.55 8.72 8.08
CA LYS A 5 -18.71 8.88 6.89
C LYS A 5 -19.60 9.28 5.71
N ALA A 6 -19.16 10.29 4.98
CA ALA A 6 -19.85 10.76 3.79
C ALA A 6 -18.82 11.12 2.72
N VAL A 7 -19.27 11.09 1.48
CA VAL A 7 -18.46 11.49 0.31
C VAL A 7 -19.00 12.81 -0.21
N TRP A 8 -18.09 13.70 -0.58
CA TRP A 8 -18.45 14.92 -1.30
C TRP A 8 -18.64 14.62 -2.78
N THR A 9 -19.85 14.78 -3.31
CA THR A 9 -20.18 14.47 -4.70
C THR A 9 -21.13 15.52 -5.25
N HIS A 10 -20.79 16.14 -6.38
CA HIS A 10 -21.58 17.19 -7.03
C HIS A 10 -22.01 18.35 -6.10
N GLY A 11 -21.16 18.74 -5.16
CA GLY A 11 -21.47 19.82 -4.21
C GLY A 11 -22.39 19.39 -3.05
N GLN A 12 -22.60 18.08 -2.88
CA GLN A 12 -23.46 17.52 -1.84
C GLN A 12 -22.67 16.53 -0.96
N ILE A 13 -23.08 16.42 0.30
CA ILE A 13 -22.58 15.43 1.25
C ILE A 13 -23.47 14.20 1.12
N VAL A 14 -22.91 13.08 0.67
CA VAL A 14 -23.63 11.82 0.50
C VAL A 14 -23.18 10.84 1.59
N PRO A 15 -24.01 10.55 2.61
CA PRO A 15 -23.68 9.54 3.61
C PRO A 15 -23.37 8.18 2.99
N ALA A 16 -22.37 7.49 3.52
CA ALA A 16 -22.01 6.14 3.08
C ALA A 16 -23.06 5.09 3.50
N GLU A 17 -23.80 5.38 4.57
CA GLU A 17 -24.88 4.54 5.11
C GLU A 17 -26.12 5.41 5.34
N PRO A 18 -27.34 4.83 5.26
CA PRO A 18 -28.57 5.55 5.60
C PRO A 18 -28.52 6.10 7.03
N VAL A 19 -28.89 7.37 7.18
CA VAL A 19 -28.87 8.06 8.47
C VAL A 19 -30.30 8.36 8.89
N ASP A 20 -30.67 7.89 10.09
CA ASP A 20 -31.99 8.11 10.68
C ASP A 20 -31.91 9.18 11.78
N TRP A 21 -31.86 10.45 11.37
CA TRP A 21 -31.87 11.59 12.28
C TRP A 21 -33.20 12.35 12.20
N PRO A 22 -33.73 12.84 13.33
CA PRO A 22 -34.97 13.61 13.33
C PRO A 22 -34.79 14.91 12.53
N GLU A 23 -35.90 15.37 11.94
CA GLU A 23 -35.93 16.64 11.22
C GLU A 23 -35.48 17.80 12.12
N GLY A 24 -34.67 18.71 11.58
CA GLY A 24 -34.11 19.84 12.32
C GLY A 24 -32.83 19.55 13.11
N SER A 25 -32.23 18.36 12.95
CA SER A 25 -30.94 18.04 13.57
C SER A 25 -29.82 18.95 13.05
N GLU A 26 -29.06 19.57 13.97
CA GLU A 26 -27.87 20.35 13.65
C GLU A 26 -26.69 19.43 13.33
N LEU A 27 -25.99 19.71 12.23
CA LEU A 27 -24.86 18.90 11.76
C LEU A 27 -23.57 19.71 11.77
N VAL A 28 -22.50 19.10 12.26
CA VAL A 28 -21.13 19.60 12.10
C VAL A 28 -20.49 18.83 10.95
N VAL A 29 -20.01 19.56 9.94
CA VAL A 29 -19.35 18.99 8.76
C VAL A 29 -17.92 19.46 8.73
N GLU A 30 -17.00 18.49 8.80
CA GLU A 30 -15.57 18.74 8.64
C GLU A 30 -15.04 17.77 7.58
N PRO A 31 -14.21 18.24 6.62
CA PRO A 31 -13.55 17.34 5.71
C PRO A 31 -12.62 16.42 6.51
N ILE A 32 -12.76 15.11 6.31
CA ILE A 32 -11.80 14.16 6.88
C ILE A 32 -10.47 14.44 6.19
N ALA A 33 -9.48 14.94 6.95
CA ALA A 33 -8.11 14.94 6.48
C ALA A 33 -7.79 13.50 6.10
N HIS A 34 -7.52 13.24 4.82
CA HIS A 34 -6.89 11.99 4.49
C HIS A 34 -5.63 11.95 5.34
N ASN A 35 -5.58 11.02 6.29
CA ASN A 35 -4.32 10.61 6.90
C ASN A 35 -3.51 9.90 5.79
N GLY A 36 -3.20 10.63 4.72
CA GLY A 36 -2.00 10.44 3.96
C GLY A 36 -0.88 10.81 4.92
N ALA A 37 -0.54 9.88 5.81
CA ALA A 37 0.86 9.61 5.97
C ALA A 37 1.36 9.48 4.53
N ASN A 38 2.06 10.50 4.03
CA ASN A 38 2.80 10.36 2.78
C ASN A 38 3.60 9.08 2.97
N VAL A 39 3.19 8.00 2.30
CA VAL A 39 3.95 6.75 2.34
C VAL A 39 5.15 7.03 1.45
N GLY A 40 6.23 7.49 2.08
CA GLY A 40 7.44 7.92 1.39
C GLY A 40 8.14 9.07 2.12
N LEU A 41 9.44 9.14 1.90
CA LEU A 41 10.25 10.31 2.23
C LEU A 41 10.03 11.37 1.14
N THR A 42 9.95 12.65 1.48
CA THR A 42 9.94 13.74 0.51
C THR A 42 11.29 13.83 -0.21
N ASP A 43 11.37 14.52 -1.35
CA ASP A 43 12.63 14.71 -2.08
C ASP A 43 13.69 15.39 -1.18
N GLU A 44 13.28 16.28 -0.30
CA GLU A 44 14.16 16.94 0.68
C GLU A 44 14.66 15.98 1.79
N GLN A 45 14.02 14.82 1.94
CA GLN A 45 14.45 13.75 2.83
C GLN A 45 15.33 12.71 2.11
N TRP A 46 15.38 12.72 0.77
CA TRP A 46 16.30 11.95 -0.08
C TRP A 46 17.57 12.75 -0.41
N ARG A 47 18.32 13.10 0.63
CA ARG A 47 19.54 13.90 0.47
C ARG A 47 20.75 13.04 0.14
N ASP A 48 21.53 13.48 -0.84
CA ASP A 48 22.77 12.84 -1.30
C ASP A 48 24.03 13.64 -0.95
N ASP A 49 23.91 14.64 -0.08
CA ASP A 49 25.06 15.38 0.42
C ASP A 49 25.96 14.50 1.31
N PRO A 50 27.25 14.85 1.46
CA PRO A 50 28.21 14.02 2.18
C PRO A 50 27.81 13.65 3.61
N ASP A 51 27.13 14.55 4.34
CA ASP A 51 26.69 14.28 5.71
C ASP A 51 25.54 13.27 5.73
N SER A 52 24.61 13.39 4.79
CA SER A 52 23.50 12.44 4.61
C SER A 52 24.00 11.05 4.20
N ILE A 53 24.97 10.97 3.29
CA ILE A 53 25.61 9.70 2.91
C ILE A 53 26.31 9.06 4.11
N ALA A 54 27.04 9.82 4.92
CA ALA A 54 27.70 9.30 6.12
C ALA A 54 26.68 8.75 7.13
N ALA A 55 25.54 9.43 7.30
CA ALA A 55 24.45 8.96 8.15
C ALA A 55 23.83 7.66 7.62
N TRP A 56 23.65 7.52 6.30
CA TRP A 56 23.13 6.30 5.69
C TRP A 56 24.09 5.12 5.82
N ILE A 57 25.40 5.34 5.63
CA ILE A 57 26.42 4.31 5.86
C ILE A 57 26.35 3.82 7.30
N ALA A 58 26.35 4.74 8.28
CA ALA A 58 26.27 4.38 9.69
C ALA A 58 24.97 3.64 10.04
N ALA A 59 23.85 3.96 9.38
CA ALA A 59 22.59 3.26 9.55
C ALA A 59 22.63 1.84 8.96
N VAL A 60 23.22 1.66 7.78
CA VAL A 60 23.38 0.34 7.14
C VAL A 60 24.31 -0.56 7.94
N GLU A 61 25.40 0.00 8.50
CA GLU A 61 26.34 -0.74 9.35
C GLU A 61 25.70 -1.27 10.66
N GLN A 62 24.59 -0.69 11.10
CA GLN A 62 23.83 -1.16 12.27
C GLN A 62 22.83 -2.27 11.94
N ILE A 63 22.59 -2.56 10.66
CA ILE A 63 21.68 -3.64 10.26
C ILE A 63 22.34 -4.97 10.60
N GLU A 64 21.69 -5.76 11.46
CA GLU A 64 22.16 -7.10 11.80
C GLU A 64 22.22 -7.99 10.55
N PRO A 65 23.35 -8.68 10.31
CA PRO A 65 23.45 -9.62 9.21
C PRO A 65 22.42 -10.74 9.35
N LEU A 66 21.78 -11.10 8.24
CA LEU A 66 20.92 -12.27 8.18
C LEU A 66 21.78 -13.54 8.29
N ILE A 67 21.56 -14.32 9.35
CA ILE A 67 22.18 -15.63 9.56
C ILE A 67 21.13 -16.69 9.26
N TRP A 68 21.36 -17.48 8.21
CA TRP A 68 20.49 -18.59 7.85
C TRP A 68 20.72 -19.78 8.77
N ALA A 69 19.65 -20.46 9.19
CA ALA A 69 19.77 -21.79 9.76
C ALA A 69 20.09 -22.83 8.68
N ASP A 70 20.64 -23.98 9.09
CA ASP A 70 20.92 -25.09 8.17
C ASP A 70 19.66 -25.47 7.37
N GLY A 71 19.74 -25.42 6.04
CA GLY A 71 18.65 -25.75 5.11
C GLY A 71 17.64 -24.62 4.84
N GLU A 72 17.64 -23.53 5.61
CA GLU A 72 16.69 -22.43 5.42
C GLU A 72 16.92 -21.67 4.11
N GLU A 73 18.17 -21.51 3.69
CA GLU A 73 18.52 -20.90 2.41
C GLU A 73 17.99 -21.73 1.23
N GLU A 74 18.11 -23.05 1.29
CA GLU A 74 17.60 -23.97 0.25
C GLU A 74 16.07 -23.93 0.16
N GLU A 75 15.38 -23.89 1.30
CA GLU A 75 13.92 -23.73 1.35
C GLU A 75 13.49 -22.38 0.74
N GLN A 76 14.21 -21.31 1.05
CA GLN A 76 13.94 -19.99 0.53
C GLN A 76 14.17 -19.91 -1.00
N GLU A 77 15.18 -20.58 -1.51
CA GLU A 77 15.45 -20.71 -2.95
C GLU A 77 14.37 -21.52 -3.66
N HIS A 78 13.95 -22.65 -3.09
CA HIS A 78 12.87 -23.47 -3.62
C HIS A 78 11.55 -22.68 -3.67
N TYR A 79 11.23 -21.94 -2.60
CA TYR A 79 10.09 -21.04 -2.58
C TYR A 79 10.15 -20.01 -3.71
N ARG A 80 11.30 -19.35 -3.90
CA ARG A 80 11.50 -18.36 -4.98
C ARG A 80 11.35 -18.99 -6.37
N ALA A 81 11.85 -20.21 -6.57
CA ALA A 81 11.71 -20.93 -7.83
C ALA A 81 10.24 -21.24 -8.14
N ASN A 82 9.50 -21.75 -7.15
CA ASN A 82 8.08 -22.05 -7.29
C ASN A 82 7.27 -20.78 -7.58
N HIS A 83 7.56 -19.68 -6.89
CA HIS A 83 6.86 -18.41 -7.11
C HIS A 83 7.11 -17.85 -8.51
N ARG A 84 8.34 -17.96 -9.03
CA ARG A 84 8.64 -17.57 -10.42
C ARG A 84 7.83 -18.40 -11.40
N GLN A 85 7.74 -19.71 -11.19
CA GLN A 85 7.00 -20.59 -12.08
C GLN A 85 5.50 -20.27 -12.08
N LEU A 86 4.91 -20.09 -10.89
CA LEU A 86 3.50 -19.70 -10.76
C LEU A 86 3.20 -18.36 -11.43
N ASN A 87 4.09 -17.37 -11.29
CA ASN A 87 3.92 -16.08 -11.95
C ASN A 87 3.97 -16.22 -13.49
N ILE A 88 4.89 -17.03 -14.03
CA ILE A 88 4.98 -17.29 -15.46
C ILE A 88 3.71 -17.97 -15.97
N ASP A 89 3.21 -18.98 -15.26
CA ASP A 89 2.01 -19.71 -15.66
C ASP A 89 0.75 -18.84 -15.55
N ALA A 90 0.65 -18.01 -14.52
CA ALA A 90 -0.44 -17.04 -14.37
C ALA A 90 -0.46 -16.03 -15.54
N VAL A 91 0.70 -15.50 -15.93
CA VAL A 91 0.81 -14.62 -17.10
C VAL A 91 0.45 -15.36 -18.38
N ARG A 92 0.89 -16.61 -18.55
CA ARG A 92 0.52 -17.43 -19.72
C ARG A 92 -1.00 -17.61 -19.82
N MET A 93 -1.65 -18.01 -18.72
CA MET A 93 -3.10 -18.17 -18.67
C MET A 93 -3.85 -16.85 -18.95
N GLN A 94 -3.33 -15.72 -18.45
CA GLN A 94 -3.91 -14.41 -18.73
C GLN A 94 -3.81 -14.07 -20.24
N MET A 95 -2.67 -14.34 -20.86
CA MET A 95 -2.48 -14.14 -22.30
C MET A 95 -3.40 -15.04 -23.14
N GLU A 96 -3.56 -16.30 -22.75
CA GLU A 96 -4.47 -17.25 -23.40
C GLU A 96 -5.93 -16.76 -23.33
N ARG A 97 -6.39 -16.33 -22.14
CA ARG A 97 -7.75 -15.75 -21.98
C ARG A 97 -7.97 -14.50 -22.83
N LEU A 98 -6.98 -13.60 -22.87
CA LEU A 98 -7.03 -12.41 -23.71
C LEU A 98 -7.04 -12.75 -25.21
N SER A 99 -6.33 -13.81 -25.62
CA SER A 99 -6.33 -14.26 -27.01
C SER A 99 -7.64 -14.95 -27.43
N ASP A 100 -8.32 -15.60 -26.48
CA ASP A 100 -9.61 -16.27 -26.70
C ASP A 100 -10.80 -15.27 -26.68
N GLY A 101 -10.52 -13.97 -26.54
CA GLY A 101 -11.53 -12.91 -26.54
C GLY A 101 -12.31 -12.80 -25.23
N ASP A 102 -11.91 -13.54 -24.19
CA ASP A 102 -12.47 -13.47 -22.85
C ASP A 102 -11.87 -12.25 -22.14
N THR A 103 -12.44 -11.08 -22.47
CA THR A 103 -12.09 -9.81 -21.81
C THR A 103 -12.97 -9.70 -20.56
N PRO A 104 -12.41 -9.45 -19.36
CA PRO A 104 -13.21 -9.25 -18.15
C PRO A 104 -14.13 -8.03 -18.24
#